data_AF-A0A7X5IP08-F1
#
_entry.id   AF-A0A7X5IP08-F1
#
_cell.length_a   1.000
_cell.length_b   1.000
_cell.length_c   1.000
_cell.angle_alpha   90.00
_cell.angle_beta   90.00
_cell.angle_gamma   90.00
#
_symmetry.space_group_name_H-M   'P 1'
#
loop_
_entity.id
_entity.type
_entity.pdbx_description
1 polymer ?
#
loop_
_entity_poly.entity_id
_entity_poly.type
_entity_poly.pdbx_seq_one_letter_code
_entity_poly.pdbx_strand_id
1 'polypeptide(L)'
;MCCKCDGNAASAEDKRWYFTKETQEACAWLVAKLRHEQGIPSTNVLRHYDIVNKTCPAPYVHNNGYKTSWTWTTFKQRAEEYFNAGQKLELKPGMKVKLTQDIAIRDGVSTKSQQAGYVKYTQLAASAKKKCRRLSGNKAKLKKDSVVEIKKVTTAFDGSTWVQIKSGWLPVVVKGKYRVKAV
;
A
#
# COMPACT_ATOMS: atom_id res chain seq x y z
N MET A 1 -1.38 -15.67 18.07
CA MET A 1 -0.54 -14.53 18.53
C MET A 1 -0.08 -14.85 19.94
N CYS A 2 1.23 -15.07 20.16
CA CYS A 2 1.73 -15.43 21.49
C CYS A 2 1.76 -14.20 22.39
N CYS A 3 1.03 -14.23 23.51
CA CYS A 3 1.08 -13.21 24.55
C CYS A 3 2.15 -13.54 25.59
N LYS A 4 2.60 -12.52 26.31
CA LYS A 4 3.49 -12.62 27.47
C LYS A 4 2.77 -12.05 28.69
N CYS A 5 3.16 -12.46 29.89
CA CYS A 5 2.62 -11.93 31.15
C CYS A 5 3.75 -11.62 32.11
N ASP A 6 3.78 -10.40 32.67
CA ASP A 6 4.67 -10.03 33.79
C ASP A 6 3.95 -10.10 35.15
N GLY A 7 2.72 -10.64 35.16
CA GLY A 7 1.90 -10.84 36.35
C GLY A 7 1.63 -12.32 36.59
N ASN A 8 0.43 -12.64 37.03
CA ASN A 8 -0.02 -14.00 37.21
C ASN A 8 -0.44 -14.64 35.88
N ALA A 9 0.46 -15.43 35.28
CA ALA A 9 0.20 -16.15 34.03
C ALA A 9 -0.91 -17.23 34.15
N ALA A 10 -1.32 -17.62 35.35
CA ALA A 10 -2.45 -18.53 35.55
C ALA A 10 -3.82 -17.80 35.50
N SER A 11 -3.84 -16.47 35.56
CA SER A 11 -5.06 -15.68 35.50
C SER A 11 -5.23 -15.01 34.14
N ALA A 12 -6.28 -15.37 33.40
CA ALA A 12 -6.62 -14.70 32.14
C ALA A 12 -7.01 -13.21 32.34
N GLU A 13 -7.47 -12.86 33.54
CA GLU A 13 -7.87 -11.51 33.92
C GLU A 13 -6.71 -10.61 34.34
N ASP A 14 -5.47 -11.13 34.38
CA ASP A 14 -4.31 -10.31 34.73
C ASP A 14 -4.10 -9.18 33.72
N LYS A 15 -4.05 -7.94 34.20
CA LYS A 15 -3.92 -6.76 33.34
C LYS A 15 -2.51 -6.58 32.76
N ARG A 16 -1.55 -7.43 33.13
CA ARG A 16 -0.15 -7.42 32.67
C ARG A 16 0.11 -8.39 31.52
N TRP A 17 -0.92 -8.98 30.93
CA TRP A 17 -0.79 -9.61 29.61
C TRP A 17 -0.41 -8.57 28.56
N TYR A 18 0.55 -8.90 27.68
CA TYR A 18 0.97 -8.02 26.60
C TYR A 18 1.42 -8.76 25.34
N PHE A 19 1.45 -8.04 24.22
CA PHE A 19 2.08 -8.45 22.97
C PHE A 19 3.28 -7.57 22.65
N THR A 20 4.30 -8.13 22.00
CA THR A 20 5.39 -7.31 21.44
C THR A 20 4.90 -6.55 20.22
N LYS A 21 5.52 -5.41 19.90
CA LYS A 21 5.15 -4.63 18.72
C LYS A 21 5.31 -5.43 17.42
N GLU A 22 6.41 -6.17 17.28
CA GLU A 22 6.74 -6.98 16.11
C GLU A 22 5.67 -8.05 15.86
N THR A 23 5.20 -8.69 16.94
CA THR A 23 4.15 -9.70 16.87
C THR A 23 2.81 -9.11 16.39
N GLN A 24 2.48 -7.90 16.84
CA GLN A 24 1.25 -7.22 16.46
C GLN A 24 1.30 -6.73 15.01
N GLU A 25 2.41 -6.14 14.57
CA GLU A 25 2.64 -5.74 13.18
C GLU A 25 2.55 -6.95 12.22
N ALA A 26 3.24 -8.04 12.53
CA ALA A 26 3.21 -9.26 11.73
C ALA A 26 1.80 -9.85 11.61
N CYS A 27 1.04 -9.83 12.71
CA CYS A 27 -0.34 -10.31 12.69
C CYS A 27 -1.28 -9.38 11.93
N ALA A 28 -1.16 -8.05 12.10
CA ALA A 28 -1.97 -7.09 11.36
C ALA A 28 -1.74 -7.22 9.84
N TRP A 29 -0.49 -7.38 9.42
CA TRP A 29 -0.15 -7.68 8.04
C TRP A 29 -0.76 -9.01 7.55
N LEU A 30 -0.67 -10.08 8.35
CA LEU A 30 -1.22 -11.38 7.99
C LEU A 30 -2.74 -11.34 7.85
N VAL A 31 -3.44 -10.67 8.77
CA VAL A 31 -4.89 -10.47 8.71
C VAL A 31 -5.27 -9.73 7.43
N ALA A 32 -4.56 -8.65 7.10
CA ALA A 32 -4.78 -7.91 5.85
C ALA A 32 -4.59 -8.78 4.61
N LYS A 33 -3.54 -9.61 4.57
CA LYS A 33 -3.26 -10.55 3.47
C LYS A 33 -4.38 -11.57 3.31
N LEU A 34 -4.78 -12.23 4.39
CA LEU A 34 -5.85 -13.25 4.35
C LEU A 34 -7.19 -12.64 3.97
N ARG A 35 -7.50 -11.44 4.46
CA ARG A 35 -8.69 -10.70 4.05
C ARG A 35 -8.72 -10.44 2.54
N HIS A 36 -7.59 -10.08 1.94
CA HIS A 36 -7.47 -9.94 0.48
C HIS A 36 -7.71 -11.26 -0.23
N GLU A 37 -7.02 -12.33 0.20
CA GLU A 37 -7.07 -13.64 -0.46
C GLU A 37 -8.46 -14.28 -0.39
N GLN A 38 -9.24 -13.98 0.63
CA GLN A 38 -10.54 -14.61 0.91
C GLN A 38 -11.73 -13.66 0.75
N GLY A 39 -11.51 -12.39 0.39
CA GLY A 39 -12.58 -11.39 0.25
C GLY A 39 -13.33 -11.08 1.55
N ILE A 40 -12.66 -11.14 2.71
CA ILE A 40 -13.28 -10.97 4.02
C ILE A 40 -13.37 -9.48 4.41
N PRO A 41 -14.55 -8.94 4.74
CA PRO A 41 -14.71 -7.56 5.18
C PRO A 41 -14.10 -7.33 6.56
N SER A 42 -13.71 -6.08 6.86
CA SER A 42 -13.10 -5.71 8.15
C SER A 42 -14.01 -5.99 9.36
N THR A 43 -15.34 -5.95 9.16
CA THR A 43 -16.35 -6.26 10.17
C THR A 43 -16.29 -7.69 10.67
N ASN A 44 -15.71 -8.61 9.88
CA ASN A 44 -15.62 -10.03 10.22
C ASN A 44 -14.28 -10.38 10.89
N VAL A 45 -13.47 -9.38 11.23
CA VAL A 45 -12.28 -9.55 12.08
C VAL A 45 -12.71 -9.38 13.54
N LEU A 46 -12.84 -10.50 14.24
CA LEU A 46 -13.38 -10.59 15.60
C LEU A 46 -12.34 -11.15 16.57
N ARG A 47 -12.49 -10.85 17.87
CA ARG A 47 -11.75 -11.50 18.96
C ARG A 47 -12.52 -12.74 19.41
N HIS A 48 -11.82 -13.68 20.06
CA HIS A 48 -12.50 -14.81 20.69
C HIS A 48 -13.52 -14.34 21.74
N TYR A 49 -13.20 -13.25 22.45
CA TYR A 49 -14.12 -12.55 23.35
C TYR A 49 -15.45 -12.17 22.69
N ASP A 50 -15.44 -11.69 21.44
CA ASP A 50 -16.65 -11.21 20.76
C ASP A 50 -17.61 -12.35 20.39
N ILE A 51 -17.16 -13.61 20.46
CA ILE A 51 -17.95 -14.81 20.10
C ILE A 51 -18.43 -15.57 21.33
N VAL A 52 -17.57 -15.75 22.33
CA VAL A 52 -17.85 -16.63 23.49
C VAL A 52 -17.56 -15.99 24.84
N ASN A 53 -17.29 -14.68 24.89
CA ASN A 53 -16.92 -13.93 26.10
C ASN A 53 -15.67 -14.46 26.85
N LYS A 54 -14.83 -15.27 26.18
CA LYS A 54 -13.53 -15.68 26.74
C LYS A 54 -12.56 -14.50 26.69
N THR A 55 -11.87 -14.22 27.79
CA THR A 55 -10.82 -13.18 27.91
C THR A 55 -9.57 -13.52 27.08
N CYS A 56 -9.74 -13.54 25.76
CA CYS A 56 -8.74 -13.86 24.77
C CYS A 56 -9.05 -13.09 23.47
N PRO A 57 -8.07 -12.39 22.88
CA PRO A 57 -6.73 -12.13 23.41
C PRO A 57 -6.77 -11.09 24.54
N ALA A 58 -6.31 -11.46 25.75
CA ALA A 58 -6.42 -10.66 26.96
C ALA A 58 -5.95 -9.19 26.79
N PRO A 59 -4.81 -8.87 26.15
CA PRO A 59 -4.39 -7.48 25.96
C PRO A 59 -5.41 -6.62 25.20
N TYR A 60 -6.10 -7.21 24.20
CA TYR A 60 -7.12 -6.51 23.41
C TYR A 60 -8.51 -6.56 24.03
N VAL A 61 -8.75 -7.40 25.05
CA VAL A 61 -9.96 -7.35 25.87
C VAL A 61 -9.81 -6.25 26.91
N HIS A 62 -8.68 -6.25 27.64
CA HIS A 62 -8.37 -5.27 28.68
C HIS A 62 -8.17 -3.85 28.14
N ASN A 63 -7.65 -3.70 26.91
CA ASN A 63 -7.44 -2.41 26.24
C ASN A 63 -6.68 -1.36 27.05
N ASN A 64 -5.80 -1.78 27.94
CA ASN A 64 -5.08 -0.90 28.86
C ASN A 64 -3.72 -0.41 28.32
N GLY A 65 -3.33 -0.84 27.12
CA GLY A 65 -2.08 -0.42 26.49
C GLY A 65 -0.81 -0.86 27.23
N TYR A 66 -0.86 -1.93 28.04
CA TYR A 66 0.30 -2.35 28.82
C TYR A 66 1.51 -2.70 27.94
N LYS A 67 2.66 -2.11 28.28
CA LYS A 67 3.92 -2.14 27.50
C LYS A 67 3.72 -1.70 26.04
N THR A 68 3.95 -2.62 25.10
CA THR A 68 3.89 -2.37 23.66
C THR A 68 2.54 -2.76 23.06
N SER A 69 1.58 -3.23 23.88
CA SER A 69 0.28 -3.69 23.40
C SER A 69 -0.55 -2.54 22.88
N TRP A 70 -1.15 -2.73 21.72
CA TRP A 70 -2.16 -1.85 21.18
C TRP A 70 -3.52 -2.13 21.82
N THR A 71 -4.43 -1.17 21.72
CA THR A 71 -5.85 -1.45 21.91
C THR A 71 -6.39 -2.24 20.72
N TRP A 72 -7.55 -2.89 20.90
CA TRP A 72 -8.25 -3.58 19.82
C TRP A 72 -8.54 -2.65 18.63
N THR A 73 -8.96 -1.42 18.91
CA THR A 73 -9.22 -0.40 17.88
C THR A 73 -7.95 -0.08 17.10
N THR A 74 -6.82 0.14 17.78
CA THR A 74 -5.53 0.40 17.14
C THR A 74 -5.08 -0.78 16.28
N PHE A 75 -5.26 -2.02 16.75
CA PHE A 75 -4.95 -3.21 15.95
C PHE A 75 -5.81 -3.29 14.67
N LYS A 76 -7.13 -3.07 14.77
CA LYS A 76 -8.02 -3.06 13.60
C LYS A 76 -7.64 -1.96 12.62
N GLN A 77 -7.33 -0.75 13.09
CA GLN A 77 -6.86 0.34 12.25
C GLN A 77 -5.57 -0.05 11.52
N ARG A 78 -4.61 -0.66 12.23
CA ARG A 78 -3.35 -1.09 11.62
C ARG A 78 -3.55 -2.18 10.56
N ALA A 79 -4.42 -3.15 10.83
CA ALA A 79 -4.79 -4.17 9.85
C ALA A 79 -5.48 -3.55 8.63
N GLU A 80 -6.29 -2.50 8.81
CA GLU A 80 -6.91 -1.77 7.72
C GLU A 80 -5.89 -0.95 6.90
N GLU A 81 -4.89 -0.35 7.54
CA GLU A 81 -3.77 0.29 6.85
C GLU A 81 -3.00 -0.70 5.99
N TYR A 82 -2.70 -1.90 6.51
CA TYR A 82 -2.08 -2.97 5.73
C TYR A 82 -2.98 -3.47 4.60
N PHE A 83 -4.29 -3.55 4.84
CA PHE A 83 -5.26 -3.94 3.81
C PHE A 83 -5.26 -2.91 2.68
N ASN A 84 -5.34 -1.62 2.99
CA ASN A 84 -5.32 -0.55 2.00
C ASN A 84 -3.96 -0.41 1.30
N ALA A 85 -2.84 -0.66 2.00
CA ALA A 85 -1.52 -0.70 1.39
C ALA A 85 -1.30 -1.93 0.48
N GLY A 86 -1.98 -3.05 0.79
CA GLY A 86 -1.95 -4.29 0.04
C GLY A 86 -2.95 -4.37 -1.11
N GLN A 87 -3.93 -3.45 -1.19
CA GLN A 87 -4.80 -3.35 -2.36
C GLN A 87 -3.95 -3.09 -3.60
N LYS A 88 -3.86 -4.10 -4.45
CA LYS A 88 -3.44 -3.96 -5.84
C LYS A 88 -4.33 -2.90 -6.45
N LEU A 89 -3.79 -1.68 -6.61
CA LEU A 89 -4.51 -0.60 -7.24
C LEU A 89 -4.87 -1.07 -8.65
N GLU A 90 -6.14 -1.42 -8.87
CA GLU A 90 -6.64 -1.76 -10.19
C GLU A 90 -6.65 -0.49 -11.04
N LEU A 91 -5.58 -0.31 -11.81
CA LEU A 91 -5.45 0.81 -12.72
C LEU A 91 -6.40 0.58 -13.89
N LYS A 92 -7.41 1.45 -14.03
CA LYS A 92 -8.37 1.45 -15.14
C LYS A 92 -8.27 2.76 -15.95
N PRO A 93 -8.52 2.73 -17.27
CA PRO A 93 -8.69 3.95 -18.05
C PRO A 93 -9.74 4.89 -17.42
N GLY A 94 -9.49 6.19 -17.47
CA GLY A 94 -10.33 7.23 -16.85
C GLY A 94 -10.01 7.54 -15.38
N MET A 95 -9.26 6.67 -14.68
CA MET A 95 -8.88 6.92 -13.29
C MET A 95 -7.81 8.02 -13.18
N LYS A 96 -7.95 8.88 -12.16
CA LYS A 96 -6.91 9.84 -11.76
C LYS A 96 -6.05 9.23 -10.67
N VAL A 97 -4.73 9.27 -10.86
CA VAL A 97 -3.75 8.75 -9.91
C VAL A 97 -2.71 9.82 -9.57
N LYS A 98 -2.27 9.82 -8.32
CA LYS A 98 -1.22 10.70 -7.79
C LYS A 98 0.09 9.95 -7.72
N LEU A 99 1.15 10.56 -8.24
CA LEU A 99 2.50 9.99 -8.20
C LEU A 99 3.06 9.99 -6.77
N THR A 100 3.62 8.87 -6.32
CA THR A 100 4.28 8.76 -5.00
C THR A 100 5.77 9.13 -5.04
N GLN A 101 6.33 9.23 -6.25
CA GLN A 101 7.72 9.61 -6.52
C GLN A 101 7.83 10.29 -7.89
N ASP A 102 8.99 10.87 -8.21
CA ASP A 102 9.24 11.42 -9.54
C ASP A 102 9.37 10.29 -10.59
N ILE A 103 8.65 10.37 -11.72
CA ILE A 103 8.67 9.34 -12.78
C ILE A 103 9.03 9.94 -14.13
N ALA A 104 9.98 9.32 -14.85
CA ALA A 104 10.35 9.73 -16.20
C ALA A 104 9.26 9.36 -17.22
N ILE A 105 8.94 10.30 -18.11
CA ILE A 105 7.98 10.08 -19.19
C ILE A 105 8.68 9.33 -20.34
N ARG A 106 8.07 8.25 -20.79
CA ARG A 106 8.57 7.38 -21.85
C ARG A 106 7.76 7.54 -23.13
N ASP A 107 8.39 7.33 -24.27
CA ASP A 107 7.73 7.41 -25.58
C ASP A 107 6.92 6.15 -25.91
N GLY A 108 7.24 5.02 -25.28
CA GLY A 108 6.55 3.75 -25.42
C GLY A 108 6.66 2.87 -24.17
N VAL A 109 6.29 1.59 -24.34
CA VAL A 109 6.45 0.53 -23.34
C VAL A 109 7.58 -0.38 -23.80
N SER A 110 8.47 -0.78 -22.88
CA SER A 110 9.60 -1.65 -23.22
C SER A 110 9.14 -3.03 -23.68
N THR A 111 9.81 -3.56 -24.70
CA THR A 111 9.64 -4.93 -25.21
C THR A 111 10.81 -5.80 -24.77
N LYS A 112 10.79 -7.10 -25.12
CA LYS A 112 11.88 -8.05 -24.82
C LYS A 112 13.22 -7.61 -25.43
N SER A 113 13.19 -6.98 -26.60
CA SER A 113 14.37 -6.63 -27.40
C SER A 113 14.72 -5.14 -27.36
N GLN A 114 13.81 -4.27 -26.93
CA GLN A 114 14.02 -2.82 -27.00
C GLN A 114 13.48 -2.10 -25.76
N GLN A 115 14.33 -1.28 -25.16
CA GLN A 115 13.95 -0.39 -24.06
C GLN A 115 13.22 0.84 -24.59
N ALA A 116 12.11 1.23 -23.95
CA ALA A 116 11.41 2.46 -24.27
C ALA A 116 12.31 3.69 -24.08
N GLY A 117 12.28 4.59 -25.06
CA GLY A 117 12.99 5.87 -25.02
C GLY A 117 12.32 6.88 -24.08
N TYR A 118 12.80 8.11 -24.10
CA TYR A 118 12.34 9.18 -23.21
C TYR A 118 11.68 10.30 -24.00
N VAL A 119 10.56 10.82 -23.50
CA VAL A 119 9.97 12.04 -24.05
C VAL A 119 10.85 13.22 -23.70
N LYS A 120 11.18 14.04 -24.72
CA LYS A 120 11.98 15.25 -24.53
C LYS A 120 11.16 16.32 -23.83
N TYR A 121 11.74 16.99 -22.83
CA TYR A 121 11.09 18.07 -22.10
C TYR A 121 10.66 19.21 -23.01
N THR A 122 11.45 19.51 -24.05
CA THR A 122 11.13 20.55 -25.04
C THR A 122 9.85 20.25 -25.83
N GLN A 123 9.55 18.98 -26.08
CA GLN A 123 8.38 18.51 -26.84
C GLN A 123 7.09 18.49 -26.00
N LEU A 124 7.17 18.74 -24.70
CA LEU A 124 5.99 18.83 -23.84
C LEU A 124 5.23 20.13 -24.05
N ALA A 125 3.90 20.05 -23.97
CA ALA A 125 3.03 21.22 -23.86
C ALA A 125 3.35 22.05 -22.61
N ALA A 126 3.08 23.36 -22.65
CA ALA A 126 3.37 24.29 -21.55
C ALA A 126 2.75 23.85 -20.21
N SER A 127 1.51 23.34 -20.24
CA SER A 127 0.83 22.81 -19.05
C SER A 127 1.50 21.56 -18.47
N ALA A 128 2.03 20.68 -19.33
CA ALA A 128 2.78 19.49 -18.91
C ALA A 128 4.16 19.88 -18.34
N LYS A 129 4.83 20.87 -18.91
CA LYS A 129 6.11 21.40 -18.43
C LYS A 129 6.04 21.87 -16.97
N LYS A 130 4.94 22.53 -16.55
CA LYS A 130 4.73 22.98 -15.15
C LYS A 130 4.84 21.82 -14.14
N LYS A 131 4.32 20.65 -14.49
CA LYS A 131 4.33 19.42 -13.67
C LYS A 131 5.61 18.59 -13.81
N CYS A 132 6.52 18.97 -14.73
CA CYS A 132 7.73 18.21 -15.03
C CYS A 132 9.00 18.93 -14.56
N ARG A 133 10.08 18.16 -14.44
CA ARG A 133 11.47 18.60 -14.33
C ARG A 133 12.23 18.16 -15.58
N ARG A 134 13.17 18.97 -16.03
CA ARG A 134 14.12 18.63 -17.10
C ARG A 134 15.33 17.95 -16.48
N LEU A 135 15.66 16.76 -16.95
CA LEU A 135 16.88 16.03 -16.57
C LEU A 135 17.96 16.15 -17.66
N SER A 136 19.16 15.62 -17.38
CA SER A 136 20.24 15.45 -18.34
C SER A 136 19.75 14.74 -19.61
N GLY A 137 20.26 15.17 -20.76
CA GLY A 137 19.79 14.69 -22.07
C GLY A 137 18.37 15.15 -22.43
N ASN A 138 17.88 16.23 -21.83
CA ASN A 138 16.58 16.84 -22.10
C ASN A 138 15.38 15.90 -21.80
N LYS A 139 15.54 14.95 -20.87
CA LYS A 139 14.47 14.00 -20.51
C LYS A 139 13.42 14.65 -19.63
N ALA A 140 12.14 14.39 -19.90
CA ALA A 140 11.04 14.85 -19.05
C ALA A 140 10.78 13.90 -17.87
N LYS A 141 10.68 14.45 -16.66
CA LYS A 141 10.31 13.71 -15.46
C LYS A 141 9.15 14.39 -14.75
N LEU A 142 8.03 13.69 -14.55
CA LEU A 142 6.93 14.20 -13.72
C LEU A 142 7.36 14.24 -12.25
N LYS A 143 6.99 15.33 -11.57
CA LYS A 143 7.25 15.52 -10.14
C LYS A 143 6.34 14.63 -9.30
N LYS A 144 6.86 14.14 -8.18
CA LYS A 144 6.07 13.56 -7.08
C LYS A 144 4.86 14.45 -6.78
N ASP A 145 3.77 13.83 -6.36
CA ASP A 145 2.48 14.46 -6.05
C ASP A 145 1.71 15.02 -7.25
N SER A 146 2.25 14.93 -8.47
CA SER A 146 1.47 15.29 -9.66
C SER A 146 0.35 14.27 -9.89
N VAL A 147 -0.85 14.79 -10.19
CA VAL A 147 -2.00 14.00 -10.58
C VAL A 147 -2.03 13.85 -12.10
N VAL A 148 -2.20 12.60 -12.55
CA VAL A 148 -2.32 12.21 -13.95
C VAL A 148 -3.56 11.33 -14.17
N GLU A 149 -4.15 11.44 -15.34
CA GLU A 149 -5.28 10.61 -15.77
C GLU A 149 -4.78 9.47 -16.65
N ILE A 150 -5.25 8.26 -16.35
CA ILE A 150 -4.89 7.05 -17.07
C ILE A 150 -5.73 6.96 -18.35
N LYS A 151 -5.06 6.97 -19.50
CA LYS A 151 -5.72 6.73 -20.80
C LYS A 151 -5.76 5.26 -21.18
N LYS A 152 -4.69 4.54 -20.88
CA LYS A 152 -4.54 3.11 -21.20
C LYS A 152 -3.66 2.46 -20.15
N VAL A 153 -3.92 1.18 -19.87
CA VAL A 153 -3.09 0.36 -18.98
C VAL A 153 -2.57 -0.82 -19.78
N THR A 154 -1.30 -1.17 -19.59
CA THR A 154 -0.70 -2.35 -20.20
C THR A 154 0.37 -2.92 -19.30
N THR A 155 0.66 -4.21 -19.47
CA THR A 155 1.76 -4.89 -18.79
C THR A 155 2.91 -5.04 -19.77
N ALA A 156 4.12 -4.67 -19.35
CA ALA A 156 5.34 -4.89 -20.12
C ALA A 156 5.85 -6.34 -19.96
N PHE A 157 6.82 -6.74 -20.79
CA PHE A 157 7.31 -8.12 -20.79
C PHE A 157 7.94 -8.55 -19.44
N ASP A 158 8.50 -7.60 -18.69
CA ASP A 158 9.14 -7.80 -17.39
C ASP A 158 8.12 -7.87 -16.22
N GLY A 159 6.82 -7.90 -16.54
CA GLY A 159 5.74 -7.91 -15.56
C GLY A 159 5.44 -6.54 -14.94
N SER A 160 6.11 -5.47 -15.37
CA SER A 160 5.80 -4.11 -14.90
C SER A 160 4.49 -3.59 -15.50
N THR A 161 3.70 -2.86 -14.72
CA THR A 161 2.47 -2.22 -15.20
C THR A 161 2.77 -0.78 -15.62
N TRP A 162 2.32 -0.43 -16.82
CA TRP A 162 2.49 0.86 -17.45
C TRP A 162 1.15 1.52 -17.71
N VAL A 163 1.11 2.84 -17.53
CA VAL A 163 -0.06 3.65 -17.86
C VAL A 163 0.30 4.68 -18.92
N GLN A 164 -0.57 4.86 -19.89
CA GLN A 164 -0.50 5.93 -20.86
C GLN A 164 -1.18 7.17 -20.29
N ILE A 165 -0.52 8.31 -20.40
CA ILE A 165 -1.05 9.63 -20.11
C ILE A 165 -1.02 10.47 -21.40
N LYS A 166 -1.58 11.68 -21.37
CA LYS A 166 -1.57 12.58 -22.54
C LYS A 166 -0.16 12.84 -23.10
N SER A 167 0.87 12.86 -22.23
CA SER A 167 2.23 13.22 -22.59
C SER A 167 3.16 12.03 -22.87
N GLY A 168 2.69 10.78 -22.79
CA GLY A 168 3.52 9.58 -22.98
C GLY A 168 3.17 8.45 -22.01
N TRP A 169 4.13 7.57 -21.75
CA TRP A 169 3.97 6.36 -20.93
C TRP A 169 4.72 6.47 -19.60
N LEU A 170 4.14 5.88 -18.55
CA LEU A 170 4.71 5.86 -17.20
C LEU A 170 4.74 4.43 -16.64
N PRO A 171 5.90 3.94 -16.18
CA PRO A 171 5.99 2.69 -15.43
C PRO A 171 5.51 2.93 -13.99
N VAL A 172 4.31 2.46 -13.67
CA VAL A 172 3.64 2.75 -12.39
C VAL A 172 3.65 1.60 -11.41
N VAL A 173 3.88 0.36 -11.86
CA VAL A 173 4.19 -0.77 -10.99
C VAL A 173 5.45 -1.43 -11.52
N VAL A 174 6.54 -1.39 -10.76
CA VAL A 174 7.83 -1.98 -11.18
C VAL A 174 8.31 -2.89 -10.07
N LYS A 175 8.59 -4.16 -10.40
CA LYS A 175 8.97 -5.20 -9.42
C LYS A 175 7.95 -5.27 -8.25
N GLY A 176 6.65 -5.22 -8.56
CA GLY A 176 5.55 -5.24 -7.59
C GLY A 176 5.37 -3.96 -6.75
N LYS A 177 6.24 -2.95 -6.89
CA LYS A 177 6.15 -1.70 -6.13
C LYS A 177 5.31 -0.66 -6.89
N TYR A 178 4.22 -0.20 -6.28
CA TYR A 178 3.39 0.88 -6.78
C TYR A 178 4.11 2.23 -6.65
N ARG A 179 4.13 2.98 -7.75
CA ARG A 179 4.68 4.34 -7.83
C ARG A 179 3.58 5.42 -7.91
N VAL A 180 2.34 5.00 -7.73
CA VAL A 180 1.12 5.80 -7.80
C VAL A 180 0.15 5.36 -6.70
N LYS A 181 -0.74 6.27 -6.32
CA LYS A 181 -1.90 6.00 -5.46
C LYS A 181 -3.16 6.61 -6.08
N ALA A 182 -4.34 6.08 -5.75
CA ALA A 182 -5.61 6.70 -6.12
C ALA A 182 -5.69 8.13 -5.57
N VAL A 183 -6.41 9.00 -6.29
CA VAL A 183 -6.75 10.38 -5.87
C VAL A 183 -8.13 10.38 -5.25
#